data_AF-A0A2S0JPB6-F1
#
_entry.id   AF-A0A2S0JPB6-F1
#
_cell.length_a   1.000
_cell.length_b   1.000
_cell.length_c   1.000
_cell.angle_alpha   90.00
_cell.angle_beta   90.00
_cell.angle_gamma   90.00
#
_symmetry.space_group_name_H-M   'P 1'
#
loop_
_entity.id
_entity.type
_entity.pdbx_description
1 polymer ?
#
loop_
_entity_poly.entity_id
_entity_poly.type
_entity_poly.pdbx_seq_one_letter_code
_entity_poly.pdbx_strand_id
1 'polypeptide(L)' 'MTATKIQEKVEPVKSEDVKKAVEDTLQTFTKDQLIKSKKYVHRRDALNALLEDNKKYSFANVDGILKEFEEGGKA' A
#
# COMPACT_ATOMS: atom_id res chain seq x y z
N MET A 1 -9.40 24.03 -30.35
CA MET A 1 -8.97 24.09 -28.93
C MET A 1 -8.26 22.77 -28.65
N THR A 2 -6.97 22.70 -29.01
CA THR A 2 -5.80 22.64 -28.09
C THR A 2 -5.77 21.31 -27.32
N ALA A 3 -4.98 20.32 -27.77
CA ALA A 3 -3.58 20.04 -27.36
C ALA A 3 -3.55 19.45 -25.92
N THR A 4 -2.91 18.34 -25.53
CA THR A 4 -1.75 17.59 -26.04
C THR A 4 -1.59 16.33 -25.16
N LYS A 5 -1.33 15.18 -25.79
CA LYS A 5 -0.33 14.12 -25.46
C LYS A 5 0.06 13.84 -24.00
N ILE A 6 -0.09 12.58 -23.58
CA ILE A 6 0.86 11.89 -22.68
C ILE A 6 1.11 10.47 -23.23
N GLN A 7 2.37 10.23 -23.60
CA GLN A 7 3.00 8.93 -23.87
C GLN A 7 3.29 8.28 -22.49
N GLU A 8 3.43 6.98 -22.31
CA GLU A 8 4.69 6.30 -22.61
C GLU A 8 4.57 4.79 -22.34
N LYS A 9 5.17 4.06 -23.28
CA LYS A 9 5.55 2.66 -23.31
C LYS A 9 6.42 2.31 -22.08
N VAL A 10 6.02 1.33 -21.28
CA VAL A 10 6.90 0.82 -20.21
C VAL A 10 6.86 -0.70 -20.14
N GLU A 11 7.86 -1.32 -20.75
CA GLU A 11 8.40 -2.64 -20.40
C GLU A 11 9.92 -2.59 -20.69
N PRO A 12 10.81 -3.36 -20.03
CA PRO A 12 10.66 -4.21 -18.84
C PRO A 12 11.70 -3.83 -17.76
N VAL A 13 11.25 -3.34 -16.61
CA VAL A 13 12.16 -2.85 -15.56
C VAL A 13 12.35 -3.87 -14.44
N LYS A 14 13.62 -4.07 -14.08
CA LYS A 14 14.16 -4.99 -13.08
C LYS A 14 13.42 -4.89 -11.73
N SER A 15 13.29 -6.04 -11.08
CA SER A 15 12.39 -6.41 -9.99
C SER A 15 12.44 -5.63 -8.66
N GLU A 16 13.18 -4.52 -8.56
CA GLU A 16 13.32 -3.74 -7.32
C GLU A 16 12.92 -2.26 -7.51
N ASP A 17 13.18 -1.66 -8.67
CA ASP A 17 12.85 -0.24 -8.94
C ASP A 17 11.40 -0.01 -9.41
N VAL A 18 10.70 -1.06 -9.84
CA VAL A 18 9.27 -0.98 -10.26
C VAL A 18 8.33 -0.78 -9.07
N LYS A 19 8.71 -1.27 -7.89
CA LYS A 19 7.88 -1.17 -6.68
C LYS A 19 7.62 0.29 -6.31
N LYS A 20 8.68 1.11 -6.37
CA LYS A 20 8.65 2.52 -6.01
C LYS A 20 7.84 3.39 -7.00
N ALA A 21 7.91 3.12 -8.30
CA ALA A 21 7.18 3.88 -9.32
C ALA A 21 5.68 3.52 -9.39
N VAL A 22 5.33 2.26 -9.06
CA VAL A 22 3.92 1.84 -8.94
C VAL A 22 3.34 2.29 -7.60
N GLU A 23 4.12 2.33 -6.52
CA GLU A 23 3.68 2.88 -5.21
C GLU A 23 3.29 4.37 -5.26
N ASP A 24 3.90 5.18 -6.14
CA ASP A 24 3.55 6.60 -6.29
C ASP A 24 2.19 6.81 -6.98
N THR A 25 1.73 5.84 -7.78
CA THR A 25 0.37 5.83 -8.37
C THR A 25 -0.64 5.06 -7.53
N LEU A 26 -0.18 4.28 -6.54
CA LEU A 26 -1.05 3.59 -5.60
C LEU A 26 -1.54 4.57 -4.54
N GLN A 27 -2.86 4.69 -4.46
CA GLN A 27 -3.50 5.51 -3.44
C GLN A 27 -3.07 5.04 -2.04
N THR A 28 -2.44 5.95 -1.30
CA THR A 28 -2.01 5.71 0.08
C THR A 28 -2.99 6.34 1.07
N PHE A 29 -3.15 5.67 2.21
CA PHE A 29 -4.12 6.01 3.23
C PHE A 29 -3.44 6.13 4.59
N THR A 30 -3.97 7.00 5.44
CA THR A 30 -3.53 7.05 6.84
C THR A 30 -4.07 5.85 7.60
N LYS A 31 -3.43 5.52 8.72
CA LYS A 31 -3.90 4.48 9.66
C LYS A 31 -5.39 4.65 10.01
N ASP A 32 -5.81 5.87 10.33
CA ASP A 32 -7.21 6.18 10.66
C ASP A 32 -8.18 5.84 9.51
N GLN A 33 -7.81 6.16 8.26
CA GLN A 33 -8.61 5.79 7.09
C GLN A 33 -8.70 4.28 6.88
N LEU A 34 -7.60 3.56 7.14
CA LEU A 34 -7.54 2.10 7.01
C LEU A 34 -8.40 1.41 8.08
N ILE A 35 -8.35 1.88 9.33
CA ILE A 35 -9.16 1.35 10.44
C ILE A 35 -10.66 1.58 10.18
N LYS A 36 -11.02 2.72 9.59
CA LYS A 36 -12.42 3.04 9.22
C LYS A 36 -12.90 2.28 7.99
N SER A 37 -12.02 1.68 7.20
CA SER A 37 -12.38 0.92 6.01
C SER A 37 -13.12 -0.39 6.35
N LYS A 38 -14.07 -0.76 5.50
CA LYS A 38 -14.77 -2.06 5.59
C LYS A 38 -13.85 -3.25 5.37
N LYS A 39 -12.76 -3.08 4.60
CA LYS A 39 -11.80 -4.16 4.28
C LYS A 39 -11.10 -4.71 5.52
N TYR A 40 -10.87 -3.88 6.53
CA TYR A 40 -10.11 -4.24 7.73
C TYR A 40 -10.93 -4.17 9.02
N VAL A 41 -12.25 -4.22 8.93
CA VAL A 41 -13.14 -4.13 10.10
C VAL A 41 -12.83 -5.18 11.17
N HIS A 42 -12.42 -6.39 10.76
CA HIS A 42 -12.05 -7.50 11.66
C HIS A 42 -10.56 -7.51 12.04
N ARG A 43 -9.76 -6.59 11.50
CA ARG A 43 -8.31 -6.53 11.72
C ARG A 43 -7.88 -5.18 12.32
N ARG A 44 -8.82 -4.40 12.87
CA ARG A 44 -8.56 -3.06 13.44
C ARG A 44 -7.53 -3.10 14.57
N ASP A 45 -7.60 -4.11 15.44
CA ASP A 45 -6.63 -4.28 16.52
C ASP A 45 -5.23 -4.52 15.97
N ALA A 46 -5.10 -5.38 14.95
CA ALA A 46 -3.83 -5.60 14.26
C ALA A 46 -3.33 -4.33 13.57
N LEU A 47 -4.20 -3.58 12.87
CA LEU A 47 -3.82 -2.30 12.28
C LEU A 47 -3.36 -1.28 13.33
N ASN A 48 -4.00 -1.25 14.49
CA ASN A 48 -3.62 -0.36 15.58
C ASN A 48 -2.25 -0.70 16.18
N ALA A 49 -1.92 -1.99 16.27
CA ALA A 49 -0.65 -2.47 16.79
C ALA A 49 0.50 -2.38 15.78
N LEU A 50 0.21 -2.58 14.49
CA LEU A 50 1.24 -2.73 13.44
C LEU A 50 1.51 -1.43 12.66
N LEU A 51 0.54 -0.52 12.56
CA LEU A 51 0.68 0.71 11.78
C LEU A 51 0.93 1.94 12.67
N GLU A 52 1.73 2.86 12.13
CA GLU A 52 2.07 4.13 12.77
C GLU A 52 1.18 5.26 12.24
N ASP A 53 0.75 6.15 13.15
CA ASP A 53 -0.19 7.24 12.84
C ASP A 53 0.38 8.30 11.87
N ASN A 54 1.70 8.51 11.86
CA ASN A 54 2.38 9.49 11.00
C ASN A 54 2.84 8.91 9.65
N LYS A 55 2.44 7.68 9.32
CA LYS A 55 2.78 7.00 8.06
C LYS A 55 1.54 6.76 7.21
N LYS A 56 1.75 6.71 5.91
CA LYS A 56 0.72 6.33 4.94
C LYS A 56 1.06 4.97 4.36
N TYR A 57 0.03 4.19 4.07
CA TYR A 57 0.16 2.84 3.56
C TYR A 57 -0.80 2.63 2.39
N SER A 58 -0.36 1.87 1.39
CA SER A 58 -1.24 1.31 0.37
C SER A 58 -1.93 0.05 0.90
N PHE A 59 -3.03 -0.37 0.29
CA PHE A 59 -3.67 -1.65 0.64
C PHE A 59 -2.73 -2.84 0.49
N ALA A 60 -1.86 -2.83 -0.52
CA ALA A 60 -0.88 -3.89 -0.74
C ALA A 60 0.15 -3.98 0.39
N ASN A 61 0.67 -2.83 0.85
CA ASN A 61 1.62 -2.80 1.97
C ASN A 61 0.96 -3.29 3.26
N VAL A 62 -0.27 -2.86 3.53
CA VAL A 62 -1.04 -3.31 4.72
C VAL A 62 -1.35 -4.80 4.66
N ASP A 63 -1.78 -5.32 3.51
CA ASP A 63 -2.05 -6.75 3.33
C ASP A 63 -0.77 -7.58 3.54
N GLY A 64 0.39 -7.08 3.10
CA GLY A 64 1.69 -7.70 3.36
C GLY A 64 2.05 -7.75 4.84
N ILE A 65 1.96 -6.61 5.54
CA ILE A 65 2.23 -6.52 6.99
C ILE A 65 1.30 -7.46 7.78
N LEU A 66 0.02 -7.49 7.43
CA LEU A 66 -0.96 -8.37 8.07
C LEU A 66 -0.63 -9.84 7.80
N LYS A 67 -0.23 -10.19 6.58
CA LYS A 67 0.15 -11.55 6.23
C LYS A 67 1.36 -12.03 7.03
N GLU A 68 2.40 -11.19 7.15
CA GLU A 68 3.58 -11.51 7.96
C GLU A 68 3.24 -11.69 9.45
N PHE A 69 2.32 -10.87 9.96
CA PHE A 69 1.81 -10.99 11.33
C PHE A 69 1.01 -12.29 11.53
N GLU A 70 0.12 -12.63 10.59
CA GLU A 70 -0.72 -13.85 10.63
C GLU A 70 0.10 -15.14 10.44
N GLU A 71 1.18 -15.10 9.66
CA GLU A 71 2.12 -16.23 9.49
C GLU A 71 3.02 -16.46 10.73
N GLY A 72 2.88 -15.61 11.75
CA GLY A 72 3.40 -15.85 13.09
C GLY A 72 4.82 -15.37 13.32
N GLY A 73 5.29 -14.35 12.58
CA GLY A 73 6.62 -13.75 12.80
C GLY A 73 7.73 -14.79 12.82
N LYS A 74 7.78 -15.66 11.80
CA LYS A 74 8.87 -16.64 11.67
C LYS A 74 10.18 -15.90 11.35
N ALA A 75 10.92 -15.57 12.40
CA ALA A 75 12.37 -15.43 12.36
C ALA A 75 13.03 -16.80 12.19
#